data_AF-A0A0S2VYE1-F1
#
_entry.id   AF-A0A0S2VYE1-F1
#
_cell.length_a   1.000
_cell.length_b   1.000
_cell.length_c   1.000
_cell.angle_alpha   90.00
_cell.angle_beta   90.00
_cell.angle_gamma   90.00
#
_symmetry.space_group_name_H-M   'P 1'
#
loop_
_entity.id
_entity.type
_entity.pdbx_description
1 polymer ?
#
loop_
_entity_poly.entity_id
_entity_poly.type
_entity_poly.pdbx_seq_one_letter_code
_entity_poly.pdbx_strand_id
1 'polypeptide(L)'
;ENNPSIGMTWPEHPDVKMDQTLPYKGHFNLIHQYKDKYPDVKVLAAVGGWAETGGYVDRDGKRIPSGGFYSMTTNGDGSVNHKGIHTFAESVVAFLRKYEIDGIDIDYEYPTSMQDAGNPADWNIANPRRTGLNTSFEALMKTLREKLDQASAEDGKYYMLTIAAPSSAYLLRGMETFKPLRYVDYVNIMSYDLHGAWNEFVGPNASLFDNGEDAELKHSNIYTTPEYEGIGYLNTDWAYHYFRGAMESGRINIGVPYYTRGWKNVTGGVNGLWGRSKSADCPQGLRQCGDGATGID
;
A
#
# COMPACT_ATOMS: atom_id res chain seq x y z
N GLU A 1 23.11 10.05 5.98
CA GLU A 1 23.78 11.15 5.25
C GLU A 1 24.08 10.77 3.81
N ASN A 2 24.61 9.57 3.51
CA ASN A 2 24.77 9.12 2.12
C ASN A 2 23.65 8.13 1.71
N ASN A 3 22.47 8.65 1.33
CA ASN A 3 21.36 7.84 0.81
C ASN A 3 20.68 8.54 -0.38
N PRO A 4 19.85 7.84 -1.17
CA PRO A 4 19.21 8.42 -2.35
C PRO A 4 18.37 9.67 -2.06
N SER A 5 17.69 9.72 -0.91
CA SER A 5 16.78 10.82 -0.56
C SER A 5 17.51 12.13 -0.30
N ILE A 6 18.61 12.11 0.46
CA ILE A 6 19.24 13.35 1.00
C ILE A 6 20.75 13.47 0.76
N GLY A 7 21.41 12.45 0.21
CA GLY A 7 22.87 12.37 0.16
C GLY A 7 23.48 12.26 -1.24
N MET A 8 22.75 11.64 -2.17
CA MET A 8 23.26 11.33 -3.50
C MET A 8 23.30 12.55 -4.43
N THR A 9 24.14 12.46 -5.45
CA THR A 9 24.24 13.39 -6.59
C THR A 9 24.42 12.57 -7.86
N TRP A 10 24.15 13.15 -9.03
CA TRP A 10 24.23 12.47 -10.33
C TRP A 10 25.16 13.19 -11.30
N PRO A 11 26.50 13.13 -11.12
CA PRO A 11 27.46 13.82 -11.98
C PRO A 11 27.41 13.41 -13.46
N GLU A 12 26.96 12.19 -13.74
CA GLU A 12 26.75 11.66 -15.08
C GLU A 12 25.60 12.34 -15.84
N HIS A 13 24.76 13.11 -15.13
CA HIS A 13 23.67 13.90 -15.67
C HIS A 13 23.92 15.38 -15.38
N PRO A 14 24.68 16.12 -16.22
CA PRO A 14 25.10 17.49 -15.94
C PRO A 14 23.95 18.51 -15.81
N ASP A 15 22.78 18.16 -16.33
CA ASP A 15 21.56 18.96 -16.22
C ASP A 15 20.85 18.78 -14.87
N VAL A 16 21.21 17.75 -14.10
CA VAL A 16 20.64 17.44 -12.77
C VAL A 16 21.52 18.07 -11.69
N LYS A 17 21.32 19.36 -11.44
CA LYS A 17 22.09 20.13 -10.47
C LYS A 17 21.42 20.14 -9.11
N MET A 18 22.21 19.99 -8.04
CA MET A 18 21.71 20.18 -6.68
C MET A 18 21.67 21.68 -6.35
N ASP A 19 20.59 22.13 -5.74
CA ASP A 19 20.53 23.45 -5.11
C ASP A 19 21.46 23.44 -3.88
N GLN A 20 22.47 24.32 -3.90
CA GLN A 20 23.46 24.40 -2.83
C GLN A 20 22.97 25.18 -1.61
N THR A 21 21.80 25.83 -1.68
CA THR A 21 21.21 26.56 -0.56
C THR A 21 20.48 25.64 0.43
N LEU A 22 20.08 24.44 -0.02
CA LEU A 22 19.42 23.45 0.81
C LEU A 22 20.42 22.65 1.66
N PRO A 23 20.09 22.28 2.91
CA PRO A 23 20.97 21.51 3.79
C PRO A 23 20.99 20.00 3.47
N TYR A 24 20.50 19.59 2.30
CA TYR A 24 20.43 18.21 1.84
C TYR A 24 20.56 18.13 0.32
N LYS A 25 20.94 16.96 -0.18
CA LYS A 25 21.10 16.60 -1.61
C LYS A 25 20.01 15.61 -2.02
N GLY A 26 20.32 14.72 -2.97
CA GLY A 26 19.49 13.58 -3.33
C GLY A 26 18.15 13.98 -3.95
N HIS A 27 17.21 13.04 -3.91
CA HIS A 27 15.88 13.23 -4.50
C HIS A 27 15.13 14.39 -3.85
N PHE A 28 15.29 14.62 -2.54
CA PHE A 28 14.56 15.69 -1.84
C PHE A 28 15.00 17.08 -2.29
N ASN A 29 16.30 17.25 -2.57
CA ASN A 29 16.82 18.50 -3.14
C ASN A 29 16.20 18.79 -4.52
N LEU A 30 16.16 17.78 -5.40
CA LEU A 30 15.55 17.93 -6.72
C LEU A 30 14.05 18.19 -6.62
N ILE A 31 13.34 17.47 -5.76
CA ILE A 31 11.91 17.65 -5.55
C ILE A 31 11.61 19.08 -5.09
N HIS A 32 12.38 19.62 -4.14
CA HIS A 32 12.22 21.02 -3.70
C HIS A 32 12.36 22.00 -4.88
N GLN A 33 13.43 21.86 -5.69
CA GLN A 33 13.63 22.71 -6.88
C GLN A 33 12.47 22.63 -7.88
N TYR A 34 11.91 21.43 -8.08
CA TYR A 34 10.78 21.26 -9.00
C TYR A 34 9.47 21.78 -8.44
N LYS A 35 9.29 21.80 -7.11
CA LYS A 35 8.14 22.45 -6.48
C LYS A 35 8.15 23.97 -6.69
N ASP A 36 9.31 24.62 -6.68
CA ASP A 36 9.39 26.06 -6.99
C ASP A 36 8.92 26.36 -8.42
N LYS A 37 9.16 25.43 -9.35
CA LYS A 37 8.71 25.54 -10.74
C LYS A 37 7.23 25.18 -10.91
N TYR A 38 6.71 24.28 -10.08
CA TYR A 38 5.34 23.77 -10.14
C TYR A 38 4.67 23.82 -8.75
N PRO A 39 4.36 25.02 -8.24
CA PRO A 39 3.97 25.23 -6.83
C PRO A 39 2.64 24.56 -6.43
N ASP A 40 1.80 24.23 -7.41
CA ASP A 40 0.52 23.55 -7.17
C ASP A 40 0.67 22.04 -6.99
N VAL A 41 1.80 21.45 -7.42
CA VAL A 41 2.07 20.01 -7.27
C VAL A 41 2.34 19.68 -5.81
N LYS A 42 1.60 18.70 -5.29
CA LYS A 42 1.77 18.21 -3.92
C LYS A 42 2.69 17.01 -3.89
N VAL A 43 3.62 17.01 -2.95
CA VAL A 43 4.52 15.89 -2.69
C VAL A 43 4.20 15.32 -1.32
N LEU A 44 3.89 14.03 -1.31
CA LEU A 44 3.65 13.27 -0.09
C LEU A 44 4.76 12.22 0.05
N ALA A 45 5.19 11.97 1.28
CA ALA A 45 6.06 10.84 1.58
C ALA A 45 5.19 9.60 1.85
N ALA A 46 5.39 8.52 1.10
CA ALA A 46 4.75 7.24 1.36
C ALA A 46 5.55 6.46 2.41
N VAL A 47 4.86 5.85 3.39
CA VAL A 47 5.49 5.04 4.44
C VAL A 47 4.88 3.65 4.45
N GLY A 48 5.73 2.63 4.31
CA GLY A 48 5.36 1.22 4.37
C GLY A 48 5.59 0.49 3.06
N GLY A 49 4.51 0.12 2.39
CA GLY A 49 4.48 -0.77 1.26
C GLY A 49 4.73 -2.24 1.65
N TRP A 50 4.60 -3.12 0.67
CA TRP A 50 4.68 -4.57 0.88
C TRP A 50 5.96 -5.05 1.57
N ALA A 51 7.12 -4.47 1.24
CA ALA A 51 8.41 -4.93 1.76
C ALA A 51 8.71 -4.43 3.17
N GLU A 52 8.34 -3.18 3.50
CA GLU A 52 8.77 -2.50 4.74
C GLU A 52 7.62 -2.21 5.71
N THR A 53 6.40 -2.66 5.44
CA THR A 53 5.29 -2.57 6.40
C THR A 53 5.64 -3.14 7.77
N GLY A 54 6.24 -4.34 7.85
CA GLY A 54 6.66 -4.96 9.12
C GLY A 54 8.16 -4.92 9.40
N GLY A 55 8.94 -4.10 8.69
CA GLY A 55 10.40 -4.10 8.81
C GLY A 55 11.07 -2.93 8.10
N TYR A 56 12.37 -3.03 7.87
CA TYR A 56 13.10 -2.11 7.01
C TYR A 56 14.30 -2.81 6.37
N VAL A 57 14.82 -2.28 5.27
CA VAL A 57 16.06 -2.75 4.65
C VAL A 57 17.24 -1.97 5.22
N ASP A 58 18.22 -2.67 5.79
CA ASP A 58 19.43 -2.05 6.30
C ASP A 58 20.42 -1.65 5.18
N ARG A 59 21.58 -1.10 5.57
CA ARG A 59 22.58 -0.60 4.61
C ARG A 59 23.22 -1.70 3.77
N ASP A 60 23.14 -2.97 4.20
CA ASP A 60 23.69 -4.12 3.50
C ASP A 60 22.64 -4.79 2.60
N GLY A 61 21.46 -4.18 2.45
CA GLY A 61 20.36 -4.70 1.65
C GLY A 61 19.58 -5.82 2.34
N LYS A 62 19.80 -6.04 3.64
CA LYS A 62 19.12 -7.09 4.40
C LYS A 62 17.85 -6.54 5.06
N ARG A 63 16.75 -7.27 4.91
CA ARG A 63 15.51 -6.96 5.63
C ARG A 63 15.62 -7.27 7.13
N ILE A 64 15.35 -6.28 7.95
CA ILE A 64 15.25 -6.37 9.41
C ILE A 64 13.77 -6.39 9.82
N PRO A 65 13.27 -7.50 10.41
CA PRO A 65 11.86 -7.63 10.82
C PRO A 65 11.63 -6.94 12.18
N SER A 66 11.63 -5.61 12.18
CA SER A 66 11.40 -4.80 13.40
C SER A 66 9.95 -4.82 13.90
N GLY A 67 9.03 -5.30 13.08
CA GLY A 67 7.59 -5.26 13.28
C GLY A 67 6.91 -4.04 12.67
N GLY A 68 7.67 -3.01 12.26
CA GLY A 68 7.17 -1.84 11.52
C GLY A 68 5.86 -1.29 12.06
N PHE A 69 4.88 -1.10 11.18
CA PHE A 69 3.54 -0.65 11.57
C PHE A 69 2.88 -1.59 12.59
N TYR A 70 2.98 -2.92 12.44
CA TYR A 70 2.32 -3.87 13.34
C TYR A 70 2.67 -3.66 14.81
N SER A 71 3.97 -3.54 15.13
CA SER A 71 4.43 -3.31 16.51
C SER A 71 4.30 -1.85 16.95
N MET A 72 4.42 -0.90 16.01
CA MET A 72 4.26 0.52 16.30
C MET A 72 2.81 0.87 16.66
N THR A 73 1.82 0.23 16.03
CA THR A 73 0.39 0.50 16.28
C THR A 73 -0.23 -0.42 17.32
N THR A 74 0.26 -1.65 17.48
CA THR A 74 -0.40 -2.70 18.27
C THR A 74 0.59 -3.45 19.17
N ASN A 75 0.28 -3.47 20.47
CA ASN A 75 1.03 -4.21 21.47
C ASN A 75 0.91 -5.72 21.26
N GLY A 76 1.78 -6.51 21.91
CA GLY A 76 1.76 -7.97 21.80
C GLY A 76 0.49 -8.64 22.34
N ASP A 77 -0.28 -7.96 23.18
CA ASP A 77 -1.57 -8.41 23.71
C ASP A 77 -2.77 -7.99 22.84
N GLY A 78 -2.52 -7.31 21.71
CA GLY A 78 -3.58 -6.79 20.83
C GLY A 78 -4.14 -5.43 21.22
N SER A 79 -3.69 -4.82 22.32
CA SER A 79 -4.08 -3.46 22.69
C SER A 79 -3.38 -2.40 21.83
N VAL A 80 -3.96 -1.20 21.75
CA VAL A 80 -3.38 -0.08 20.98
C VAL A 80 -2.07 0.40 21.62
N ASN A 81 -1.01 0.49 20.82
CA ASN A 81 0.26 1.07 21.24
C ASN A 81 0.25 2.59 21.06
N HIS A 82 -0.44 3.30 21.97
CA HIS A 82 -0.56 4.76 21.93
C HIS A 82 0.80 5.48 21.93
N LYS A 83 1.79 4.96 22.66
CA LYS A 83 3.13 5.54 22.70
C LYS A 83 3.83 5.45 21.35
N GLY A 84 3.77 4.29 20.69
CA GLY A 84 4.34 4.07 19.37
C GLY A 84 3.69 4.98 18.32
N ILE A 85 2.36 5.04 18.31
CA ILE A 85 1.58 5.91 17.42
C ILE A 85 1.94 7.39 17.61
N HIS A 86 1.98 7.87 18.86
CA HIS A 86 2.29 9.28 19.13
C HIS A 86 3.72 9.64 18.70
N THR A 87 4.69 8.76 19.01
CA THR A 87 6.08 8.95 18.58
C THR A 87 6.20 8.99 17.06
N PHE A 88 5.48 8.10 16.36
CA PHE A 88 5.45 8.09 14.90
C PHE A 88 4.84 9.38 14.35
N ALA A 89 3.66 9.79 14.81
CA ALA A 89 2.97 10.98 14.33
C ALA A 89 3.78 12.27 14.56
N GLU A 90 4.46 12.40 15.70
CA GLU A 90 5.37 13.53 15.96
C GLU A 90 6.58 13.52 15.02
N SER A 91 7.14 12.34 14.76
CA SER A 91 8.27 12.22 13.83
C SER A 91 7.87 12.51 12.38
N VAL A 92 6.63 12.18 11.98
CA VAL A 92 6.05 12.58 10.69
C VAL A 92 6.00 14.11 10.59
N VAL A 93 5.41 14.81 11.57
CA VAL A 93 5.36 16.28 11.54
C VAL A 93 6.76 16.89 11.44
N ALA A 94 7.71 16.40 12.24
CA ALA A 94 9.10 16.85 12.18
C ALA A 94 9.75 16.59 10.82
N PHE A 95 9.47 15.44 10.21
CA PHE A 95 9.97 15.07 8.88
C PHE A 95 9.40 15.97 7.79
N LEU A 96 8.09 16.21 7.79
CA LEU A 96 7.42 17.08 6.81
C LEU A 96 7.96 18.50 6.87
N ARG A 97 8.12 19.06 8.08
CA ARG A 97 8.72 20.38 8.29
C ARG A 97 10.17 20.43 7.82
N LYS A 98 10.97 19.42 8.15
CA LYS A 98 12.41 19.40 7.83
C LYS A 98 12.69 19.40 6.32
N TYR A 99 11.87 18.71 5.54
CA TYR A 99 12.08 18.53 4.10
C TYR A 99 11.01 19.24 3.24
N GLU A 100 10.17 20.07 3.86
CA GLU A 100 9.14 20.89 3.21
C GLU A 100 8.17 20.09 2.32
N ILE A 101 7.84 18.89 2.79
CA ILE A 101 6.92 17.94 2.15
C ILE A 101 5.47 18.32 2.53
N ASP A 102 4.52 18.10 1.63
CA ASP A 102 3.13 18.60 1.77
C ASP A 102 2.22 17.65 2.55
N GLY A 103 2.66 16.43 2.82
CA GLY A 103 1.86 15.46 3.54
C GLY A 103 2.49 14.07 3.61
N ILE A 104 1.72 13.15 4.16
CA ILE A 104 2.12 11.76 4.38
C ILE A 104 1.08 10.82 3.75
N ASP A 105 1.54 9.78 3.06
CA ASP A 105 0.73 8.68 2.56
C ASP A 105 1.05 7.42 3.38
N ILE A 106 0.04 6.83 4.01
CA ILE A 106 0.21 5.63 4.83
C ILE A 106 -0.13 4.40 3.98
N ASP A 107 0.90 3.64 3.66
CA ASP A 107 0.81 2.39 2.88
C ASP A 107 1.05 1.20 3.81
N TYR A 108 0.07 0.95 4.69
CA TYR A 108 0.14 -0.12 5.68
C TYR A 108 -0.48 -1.40 5.11
N GLU A 109 0.36 -2.40 4.78
CA GLU A 109 -0.05 -3.64 4.10
C GLU A 109 0.05 -4.90 5.01
N TYR A 110 -0.98 -5.28 5.79
CA TYR A 110 -2.30 -4.67 5.91
C TYR A 110 -2.84 -4.70 7.35
N PRO A 111 -3.59 -3.68 7.81
CA PRO A 111 -4.31 -3.68 9.10
C PRO A 111 -5.59 -4.51 9.04
N THR A 112 -5.51 -5.76 8.58
CA THR A 112 -6.65 -6.65 8.42
C THR A 112 -6.63 -7.77 9.46
N SER A 113 -7.81 -8.18 9.92
CA SER A 113 -7.94 -9.35 10.80
C SER A 113 -7.87 -10.70 10.07
N MET A 114 -7.76 -10.69 8.73
CA MET A 114 -7.59 -11.91 7.95
C MET A 114 -6.28 -12.62 8.29
N GLN A 115 -6.34 -13.94 8.43
CA GLN A 115 -5.16 -14.76 8.74
C GLN A 115 -4.21 -14.82 7.54
N ASP A 116 -2.90 -14.81 7.81
CA ASP A 116 -1.84 -14.96 6.80
C ASP A 116 -1.97 -13.93 5.64
N ALA A 117 -2.59 -12.78 5.93
CA ALA A 117 -2.62 -11.62 5.04
C ALA A 117 -1.38 -10.74 5.25
N GLY A 118 -1.05 -9.91 4.26
CA GLY A 118 0.19 -9.14 4.26
C GLY A 118 1.42 -10.00 3.94
N ASN A 119 2.60 -9.40 4.06
CA ASN A 119 3.85 -10.06 3.69
C ASN A 119 4.12 -11.31 4.57
N PRO A 120 4.45 -12.48 4.00
CA PRO A 120 4.79 -13.68 4.77
C PRO A 120 5.93 -13.50 5.77
N ALA A 121 6.87 -12.58 5.51
CA ALA A 121 7.94 -12.24 6.43
C ALA A 121 7.44 -11.59 7.73
N ASP A 122 6.20 -11.10 7.76
CA ASP A 122 5.60 -10.39 8.88
C ASP A 122 4.56 -11.22 9.63
N TRP A 123 4.20 -12.42 9.16
CA TRP A 123 3.14 -13.25 9.74
C TRP A 123 3.36 -13.57 11.23
N ASN A 124 4.59 -13.81 11.67
CA ASN A 124 4.91 -14.06 13.08
C ASN A 124 4.61 -12.86 13.99
N ILE A 125 4.52 -11.65 13.42
CA ILE A 125 4.25 -10.40 14.13
C ILE A 125 2.78 -9.99 13.94
N ALA A 126 2.26 -10.09 12.71
CA ALA A 126 0.92 -9.69 12.33
C ALA A 126 -0.17 -10.64 12.85
N ASN A 127 0.01 -11.96 12.70
CA ASN A 127 -1.01 -12.95 13.07
C ASN A 127 -1.42 -12.90 14.55
N PRO A 128 -0.49 -12.75 15.52
CA PRO A 128 -0.86 -12.60 16.94
C PRO A 128 -1.62 -11.30 17.24
N ARG A 129 -1.54 -10.29 16.38
CA ARG A 129 -2.12 -8.94 16.59
C ARG A 129 -3.45 -8.72 15.88
N ARG A 130 -3.94 -9.67 15.07
CA ARG A 130 -5.10 -9.51 14.17
C ARG A 130 -6.35 -8.92 14.82
N THR A 131 -6.63 -9.27 16.08
CA THR A 131 -7.79 -8.77 16.83
C THR A 131 -7.70 -7.28 17.16
N GLY A 132 -6.49 -6.71 17.20
CA GLY A 132 -6.22 -5.31 17.51
C GLY A 132 -5.92 -4.43 16.31
N LEU A 133 -5.60 -4.99 15.14
CA LEU A 133 -5.08 -4.21 13.99
C LEU A 133 -6.03 -3.12 13.51
N ASN A 134 -7.34 -3.39 13.45
CA ASN A 134 -8.34 -2.40 13.04
C ASN A 134 -8.40 -1.19 13.98
N THR A 135 -8.60 -1.45 15.27
CA THR A 135 -8.67 -0.40 16.31
C THR A 135 -7.37 0.40 16.38
N SER A 136 -6.23 -0.28 16.27
CA SER A 136 -4.92 0.34 16.23
C SER A 136 -4.70 1.22 15.00
N PHE A 137 -5.19 0.80 13.83
CA PHE A 137 -5.10 1.60 12.61
C PHE A 137 -6.01 2.83 12.66
N GLU A 138 -7.22 2.71 13.21
CA GLU A 138 -8.08 3.87 13.48
C GLU A 138 -7.39 4.86 14.43
N ALA A 139 -6.77 4.37 15.50
CA ALA A 139 -6.02 5.22 16.43
C ALA A 139 -4.83 5.91 15.74
N LEU A 140 -4.08 5.20 14.89
CA LEU A 140 -2.99 5.78 14.10
C LEU A 140 -3.49 6.94 13.23
N MET A 141 -4.51 6.69 12.41
CA MET A 141 -5.00 7.68 11.45
C MET A 141 -5.64 8.88 12.14
N LYS A 142 -6.34 8.67 13.25
CA LYS A 142 -6.84 9.75 14.10
C LYS A 142 -5.70 10.62 14.64
N THR A 143 -4.70 10.01 15.27
CA THR A 143 -3.59 10.76 15.88
C THR A 143 -2.74 11.48 14.83
N LEU A 144 -2.51 10.88 13.66
CA LEU A 144 -1.86 11.56 12.54
C LEU A 144 -2.65 12.81 12.13
N ARG A 145 -3.96 12.68 11.92
CA ARG A 145 -4.80 13.83 11.53
C ARG A 145 -4.74 14.96 12.55
N GLU A 146 -4.90 14.64 13.84
CA GLU A 146 -4.83 15.62 14.93
C GLU A 146 -3.49 16.36 14.97
N LYS A 147 -2.37 15.63 14.83
CA LYS A 147 -1.02 16.23 14.83
C LYS A 147 -0.75 17.07 13.58
N LEU A 148 -1.21 16.61 12.42
CA LEU A 148 -1.07 17.34 11.16
C LEU A 148 -1.94 18.61 11.15
N ASP A 149 -3.15 18.57 11.72
CA ASP A 149 -4.03 19.75 11.83
C ASP A 149 -3.44 20.79 12.77
N GLN A 150 -2.91 20.36 13.92
CA GLN A 150 -2.20 21.26 14.83
C GLN A 150 -1.00 21.90 14.14
N ALA A 151 -0.14 21.10 13.50
CA ALA A 151 1.02 21.61 12.77
C ALA A 151 0.60 22.54 11.63
N SER A 152 -0.51 22.25 10.96
CA SER A 152 -1.03 23.08 9.88
C SER A 152 -1.44 24.46 10.37
N ALA A 153 -2.10 24.53 11.53
CA ALA A 153 -2.50 25.78 12.16
C ALA A 153 -1.29 26.60 12.65
N GLU A 154 -0.26 25.93 13.19
CA GLU A 154 0.99 26.57 13.63
C GLU A 154 1.79 27.14 12.45
N ASP A 155 1.85 26.41 11.33
CA ASP A 155 2.73 26.72 10.20
C ASP A 155 2.03 27.57 9.13
N GLY A 156 0.70 27.75 9.21
CA GLY A 156 -0.08 28.45 8.19
C GLY A 156 -0.13 27.73 6.84
N LYS A 157 0.09 26.40 6.84
CA LYS A 157 0.12 25.54 5.65
C LYS A 157 -0.65 24.26 5.94
N TYR A 158 -1.47 23.79 5.01
CA TYR A 158 -2.17 22.51 5.17
C TYR A 158 -1.24 21.32 4.88
N TYR A 159 -1.18 20.35 5.79
CA TYR A 159 -0.51 19.06 5.58
C TYR A 159 -1.53 17.95 5.28
N MET A 160 -1.33 17.24 4.17
CA MET A 160 -2.22 16.18 3.71
C MET A 160 -1.93 14.85 4.42
N LEU A 161 -2.98 14.05 4.61
CA LEU A 161 -2.94 12.67 5.09
C LEU A 161 -3.68 11.78 4.12
N THR A 162 -3.00 10.85 3.47
CA THR A 162 -3.61 9.92 2.51
C THR A 162 -3.27 8.48 2.86
N ILE A 163 -3.92 7.54 2.19
CA ILE A 163 -3.61 6.11 2.32
C ILE A 163 -3.55 5.45 0.95
N ALA A 164 -2.66 4.47 0.81
CA ALA A 164 -2.81 3.40 -0.17
C ALA A 164 -3.69 2.30 0.45
N ALA A 165 -4.84 2.01 -0.15
CA ALA A 165 -5.81 1.07 0.41
C ALA A 165 -6.02 -0.15 -0.50
N PRO A 166 -6.27 -1.34 0.07
CA PRO A 166 -6.47 -2.54 -0.73
C PRO A 166 -7.77 -2.47 -1.54
N SER A 167 -7.73 -3.02 -2.75
CA SER A 167 -8.91 -3.27 -3.59
C SER A 167 -9.53 -4.66 -3.39
N SER A 168 -8.82 -5.55 -2.70
CA SER A 168 -9.25 -6.94 -2.48
C SER A 168 -10.36 -7.05 -1.43
N ALA A 169 -11.51 -7.60 -1.83
CA ALA A 169 -12.62 -7.92 -0.92
C ALA A 169 -12.22 -8.90 0.20
N TYR A 170 -11.24 -9.78 -0.06
CA TYR A 170 -10.69 -10.68 0.96
C TYR A 170 -10.06 -9.89 2.10
N LEU A 171 -9.17 -8.93 1.78
CA LEU A 171 -8.53 -8.09 2.78
C LEU A 171 -9.54 -7.21 3.51
N LEU A 172 -10.44 -6.56 2.75
CA LEU A 172 -11.44 -5.65 3.26
C LEU A 172 -12.47 -6.32 4.19
N ARG A 173 -12.75 -7.62 4.00
CA ARG A 173 -13.59 -8.41 4.93
C ARG A 173 -13.06 -8.37 6.37
N GLY A 174 -11.74 -8.33 6.53
CA GLY A 174 -11.11 -8.24 7.83
C GLY A 174 -10.89 -6.82 8.34
N MET A 175 -11.35 -5.78 7.62
CA MET A 175 -11.11 -4.35 7.91
C MET A 175 -12.36 -3.60 8.41
N GLU A 176 -13.34 -4.34 8.95
CA GLU A 176 -14.63 -3.82 9.42
C GLU A 176 -15.33 -2.92 8.37
N THR A 177 -15.62 -1.67 8.74
CA THR A 177 -16.24 -0.65 7.89
C THR A 177 -15.24 0.40 7.42
N PHE A 178 -13.93 0.12 7.58
CA PHE A 178 -12.85 1.03 7.21
C PHE A 178 -13.03 2.45 7.81
N LYS A 179 -13.31 2.52 9.12
CA LYS A 179 -13.46 3.78 9.88
C LYS A 179 -12.34 4.81 9.67
N PRO A 180 -11.06 4.43 9.44
CA PRO A 180 -9.99 5.38 9.17
C PRO A 180 -10.22 6.35 8.01
N LEU A 181 -11.11 6.06 7.07
CA LEU A 181 -11.42 6.93 5.91
C LEU A 181 -11.95 8.32 6.29
N ARG A 182 -12.45 8.50 7.52
CA ARG A 182 -12.86 9.83 8.01
C ARG A 182 -11.69 10.80 8.26
N TYR A 183 -10.47 10.27 8.38
CA TYR A 183 -9.28 11.05 8.75
C TYR A 183 -8.40 11.41 7.55
N VAL A 184 -8.60 10.78 6.39
CA VAL A 184 -7.75 11.01 5.22
C VAL A 184 -8.31 12.11 4.34
N ASP A 185 -7.46 12.81 3.60
CA ASP A 185 -7.86 13.71 2.52
C ASP A 185 -8.50 12.93 1.38
N TYR A 186 -7.78 11.93 0.88
CA TYR A 186 -8.26 10.98 -0.11
C TYR A 186 -7.61 9.60 0.07
N VAL A 187 -8.20 8.60 -0.58
CA VAL A 187 -7.65 7.25 -0.71
C VAL A 187 -7.11 7.03 -2.12
N ASN A 188 -5.94 6.41 -2.21
CA ASN A 188 -5.44 5.80 -3.44
C ASN A 188 -5.77 4.31 -3.38
N ILE A 189 -6.77 3.86 -4.13
CA ILE A 189 -7.13 2.43 -4.14
C ILE A 189 -6.12 1.68 -5.01
N MET A 190 -5.49 0.64 -4.45
CA MET A 190 -4.57 -0.24 -5.16
C MET A 190 -5.36 -1.24 -6.01
N SER A 191 -6.07 -0.76 -7.02
CA SER A 191 -6.88 -1.53 -7.98
C SER A 191 -6.04 -2.18 -9.08
N TYR A 192 -4.91 -2.73 -8.66
CA TYR A 192 -3.95 -3.51 -9.43
C TYR A 192 -3.45 -4.63 -8.52
N ASP A 193 -2.63 -5.53 -9.07
CA ASP A 193 -2.24 -6.78 -8.42
C ASP A 193 -3.48 -7.59 -7.98
N LEU A 194 -4.56 -7.54 -8.78
CA LEU A 194 -5.76 -8.34 -8.57
C LEU A 194 -5.51 -9.81 -8.92
N HIS A 195 -4.69 -10.04 -9.95
CA HIS A 195 -4.17 -11.35 -10.35
C HIS A 195 -2.66 -11.28 -10.57
N GLY A 196 -1.95 -12.33 -10.17
CA GLY A 196 -0.50 -12.43 -10.35
C GLY A 196 0.05 -13.79 -9.95
N ALA A 197 1.32 -14.04 -10.27
CA ALA A 197 1.95 -15.35 -10.14
C ALA A 197 2.14 -15.87 -8.70
N TRP A 198 1.67 -15.13 -7.68
CA TRP A 198 1.51 -15.68 -6.33
C TRP A 198 0.40 -16.75 -6.25
N ASN A 199 -0.47 -16.86 -7.25
CA ASN A 199 -1.42 -17.95 -7.40
C ASN A 199 -1.45 -18.46 -8.86
N GLU A 200 -2.24 -19.50 -9.11
CA GLU A 200 -2.29 -20.20 -10.39
C GLU A 200 -3.35 -19.68 -11.38
N PHE A 201 -4.10 -18.63 -11.05
CA PHE A 201 -5.18 -18.09 -11.87
C PHE A 201 -4.65 -17.03 -12.82
N VAL A 202 -4.63 -17.33 -14.13
CA VAL A 202 -4.13 -16.40 -15.13
C VAL A 202 -5.22 -15.39 -15.47
N GLY A 203 -4.96 -14.11 -15.22
CA GLY A 203 -5.94 -13.05 -15.39
C GLY A 203 -5.33 -11.65 -15.52
N PRO A 204 -6.17 -10.63 -15.78
CA PRO A 204 -5.72 -9.24 -15.85
C PRO A 204 -5.19 -8.72 -14.51
N ASN A 205 -4.06 -8.01 -14.54
CA ASN A 205 -3.50 -7.35 -13.35
C ASN A 205 -4.49 -6.35 -12.70
N ALA A 206 -5.23 -5.61 -13.54
CA ALA A 206 -6.11 -4.53 -13.12
C ALA A 206 -7.37 -4.49 -14.02
N SER A 207 -8.28 -5.45 -13.85
CA SER A 207 -9.58 -5.44 -14.51
C SER A 207 -10.39 -4.21 -14.09
N LEU A 208 -10.99 -3.52 -15.06
CA LEU A 208 -11.91 -2.41 -14.75
C LEU A 208 -13.25 -2.94 -14.22
N PHE A 209 -13.79 -3.97 -14.88
CA PHE A 209 -15.09 -4.57 -14.56
C PHE A 209 -14.98 -6.09 -14.42
N ASP A 210 -15.95 -6.65 -13.71
CA ASP A 210 -16.28 -8.06 -13.76
C ASP A 210 -16.88 -8.44 -15.12
N ASN A 211 -16.62 -9.67 -15.58
CA ASN A 211 -17.25 -10.24 -16.78
C ASN A 211 -17.98 -11.57 -16.51
N GLY A 212 -18.20 -11.93 -15.24
CA GLY A 212 -18.78 -13.22 -14.84
C GLY A 212 -17.88 -14.43 -15.03
N GLU A 213 -16.65 -14.23 -15.51
CA GLU A 213 -15.76 -15.29 -16.00
C GLU A 213 -14.44 -15.39 -15.23
N ASP A 214 -14.24 -14.61 -14.17
CA ASP A 214 -13.02 -14.66 -13.35
C ASP A 214 -12.79 -16.09 -12.80
N ALA A 215 -11.65 -16.67 -13.17
CA ALA A 215 -11.34 -18.07 -12.84
C ALA A 215 -11.17 -18.30 -11.33
N GLU A 216 -10.65 -17.32 -10.59
CA GLU A 216 -10.47 -17.40 -9.14
C GLU A 216 -11.81 -17.33 -8.42
N LEU A 217 -12.67 -16.38 -8.82
CA LEU A 217 -14.02 -16.25 -8.26
C LEU A 217 -14.90 -17.45 -8.60
N LYS A 218 -14.79 -18.02 -9.81
CA LYS A 218 -15.45 -19.28 -10.17
C LYS A 218 -14.98 -20.43 -9.30
N HIS A 219 -13.67 -20.58 -9.10
CA HIS A 219 -13.12 -21.64 -8.26
C HIS A 219 -13.61 -21.54 -6.81
N SER A 220 -13.79 -20.32 -6.29
CA SER A 220 -14.36 -20.07 -4.96
C SER A 220 -15.89 -20.08 -4.93
N ASN A 221 -16.58 -20.49 -6.00
CA ASN A 221 -18.04 -20.54 -6.12
C ASN A 221 -18.74 -19.19 -5.88
N ILE A 222 -18.06 -18.07 -6.09
CA ILE A 222 -18.61 -16.72 -5.80
C ILE A 222 -19.82 -16.44 -6.68
N TYR A 223 -19.74 -16.69 -7.98
CA TYR A 223 -20.86 -16.43 -8.90
C TYR A 223 -22.07 -17.34 -8.69
N THR A 224 -21.88 -18.53 -8.12
CA THR A 224 -22.96 -19.53 -7.97
C THR A 224 -23.57 -19.56 -6.57
N THR A 225 -22.91 -18.96 -5.58
CA THR A 225 -23.43 -18.86 -4.20
C THR A 225 -24.52 -17.79 -4.17
N PRO A 226 -25.78 -18.12 -3.82
CA PRO A 226 -26.91 -17.19 -3.95
C PRO A 226 -26.72 -15.86 -3.21
N GLU A 227 -26.07 -15.88 -2.05
CA GLU A 227 -25.87 -14.70 -1.20
C GLU A 227 -24.93 -13.66 -1.80
N TYR A 228 -24.10 -14.03 -2.78
CA TYR A 228 -23.26 -13.09 -3.52
C TYR A 228 -24.00 -12.46 -4.71
N GLU A 229 -25.19 -12.95 -5.07
CA GLU A 229 -26.04 -12.41 -6.14
C GLU A 229 -25.32 -12.28 -7.50
N GLY A 230 -24.30 -13.12 -7.73
CA GLY A 230 -23.48 -13.07 -8.95
C GLY A 230 -22.49 -11.90 -9.01
N ILE A 231 -22.29 -11.13 -7.93
CA ILE A 231 -21.39 -9.97 -7.90
C ILE A 231 -19.93 -10.44 -7.80
N GLY A 232 -19.18 -10.29 -8.89
CA GLY A 232 -17.73 -10.48 -8.89
C GLY A 232 -16.98 -9.25 -8.36
N TYR A 233 -16.03 -9.45 -7.45
CA TYR A 233 -15.38 -8.37 -6.69
C TYR A 233 -13.89 -8.13 -7.00
N LEU A 234 -13.25 -8.94 -7.86
CA LEU A 234 -11.86 -8.74 -8.28
C LEU A 234 -11.79 -7.81 -9.49
N ASN A 235 -12.19 -6.54 -9.28
CA ASN A 235 -12.13 -5.49 -10.29
C ASN A 235 -12.16 -4.10 -9.65
N THR A 236 -11.75 -3.11 -10.44
CA THR A 236 -11.65 -1.71 -10.03
C THR A 236 -13.00 -1.10 -9.66
N ASP A 237 -14.05 -1.38 -10.43
CA ASP A 237 -15.40 -0.83 -10.23
C ASP A 237 -15.98 -1.23 -8.86
N TRP A 238 -15.88 -2.52 -8.51
CA TRP A 238 -16.31 -3.01 -7.19
C TRP A 238 -15.56 -2.31 -6.05
N ALA A 239 -14.23 -2.20 -6.17
CA ALA A 239 -13.41 -1.54 -5.15
C ALA A 239 -13.79 -0.06 -4.99
N TYR A 240 -13.94 0.67 -6.10
CA TYR A 240 -14.45 2.05 -6.06
C TYR A 240 -15.80 2.15 -5.33
N HIS A 241 -16.74 1.27 -5.66
CA HIS A 241 -18.06 1.25 -5.03
C HIS A 241 -18.02 0.88 -3.54
N TYR A 242 -17.10 0.02 -3.10
CA TYR A 242 -16.85 -0.25 -1.69
C TYR A 242 -16.47 1.06 -0.95
N PHE A 243 -15.48 1.80 -1.45
CA PHE A 243 -15.04 3.05 -0.80
C PHE A 243 -16.12 4.15 -0.87
N ARG A 244 -16.93 4.19 -1.94
CA ARG A 244 -18.06 5.13 -2.05
C ARG A 244 -19.11 4.97 -0.94
N GLY A 245 -19.19 3.78 -0.31
CA GLY A 245 -20.05 3.57 0.85
C GLY A 245 -19.63 4.37 2.09
N ALA A 246 -18.38 4.82 2.18
CA ALA A 246 -17.82 5.48 3.36
C ALA A 246 -17.23 6.88 3.08
N MET A 247 -17.00 7.26 1.82
CA MET A 247 -16.45 8.57 1.46
C MET A 247 -16.93 9.07 0.09
N GLU A 248 -16.93 10.39 -0.10
CA GLU A 248 -17.31 11.08 -1.34
C GLU A 248 -16.40 10.71 -2.52
N SER A 249 -16.94 10.68 -3.75
CA SER A 249 -16.18 10.29 -4.95
C SER A 249 -14.97 11.17 -5.23
N GLY A 250 -15.04 12.47 -4.89
CA GLY A 250 -13.92 13.40 -5.06
C GLY A 250 -12.71 13.13 -4.15
N ARG A 251 -12.83 12.17 -3.23
CA ARG A 251 -11.77 11.74 -2.31
C ARG A 251 -11.28 10.31 -2.61
N ILE A 252 -11.59 9.76 -3.79
CA ILE A 252 -11.18 8.41 -4.20
C ILE A 252 -10.40 8.49 -5.52
N ASN A 253 -9.15 8.02 -5.50
CA ASN A 253 -8.30 7.91 -6.67
C ASN A 253 -8.13 6.44 -7.05
N ILE A 254 -8.33 6.12 -8.33
CA ILE A 254 -8.16 4.77 -8.89
C ILE A 254 -6.69 4.53 -9.25
N GLY A 255 -6.10 3.46 -8.72
CA GLY A 255 -4.76 3.03 -9.07
C GLY A 255 -4.72 2.24 -10.38
N VAL A 256 -3.72 2.51 -11.21
CA VAL A 256 -3.47 1.76 -12.46
C VAL A 256 -2.00 1.34 -12.55
N PRO A 257 -1.69 0.12 -13.02
CA PRO A 257 -0.33 -0.36 -13.06
C PRO A 257 0.40 0.10 -14.32
N TYR A 258 1.56 0.72 -14.18
CA TYR A 258 2.52 0.94 -15.27
C TYR A 258 3.61 -0.15 -15.28
N TYR A 259 3.19 -1.38 -15.01
CA TYR A 259 4.02 -2.58 -14.96
C TYR A 259 3.15 -3.81 -15.27
N THR A 260 3.79 -4.96 -15.52
CA THR A 260 3.11 -6.22 -15.84
C THR A 260 3.22 -7.24 -14.71
N ARG A 261 2.25 -8.17 -14.69
CA ARG A 261 2.34 -9.47 -14.01
C ARG A 261 2.16 -10.54 -15.08
N GLY A 262 2.81 -11.69 -14.94
CA GLY A 262 2.81 -12.71 -15.98
C GLY A 262 3.10 -14.10 -15.47
N TRP A 263 2.59 -15.08 -16.21
CA TRP A 263 2.79 -16.52 -16.00
C TRP A 263 3.38 -17.13 -17.27
N LYS A 264 4.18 -18.17 -17.11
CA LYS A 264 4.58 -19.08 -18.18
C LYS A 264 3.82 -20.41 -18.06
N ASN A 265 3.97 -21.29 -19.04
CA ASN A 265 3.38 -22.63 -19.05
C ASN A 265 1.84 -22.63 -18.81
N VAL A 266 1.15 -21.61 -19.33
CA VAL A 266 -0.30 -21.45 -19.17
C VAL A 266 -1.05 -22.54 -19.93
N THR A 267 -2.05 -23.14 -19.28
CA THR A 267 -2.94 -24.15 -19.86
C THR A 267 -4.41 -23.72 -19.73
N GLY A 268 -5.23 -24.07 -20.72
CA GLY A 268 -6.65 -23.69 -20.74
C GLY A 268 -6.89 -22.19 -21.02
N GLY A 269 -8.14 -21.75 -20.80
CA GLY A 269 -8.57 -20.39 -21.09
C GLY A 269 -8.69 -20.09 -22.59
N VAL A 270 -8.92 -18.81 -22.92
CA VAL A 270 -8.96 -18.31 -24.31
C VAL A 270 -7.78 -17.38 -24.50
N ASN A 271 -6.80 -17.78 -25.32
CA ASN A 271 -5.51 -17.08 -25.43
C ASN A 271 -4.83 -16.84 -24.06
N GLY A 272 -4.98 -17.81 -23.14
CA GLY A 272 -4.44 -17.74 -21.78
C GLY A 272 -5.32 -16.99 -20.76
N LEU A 273 -6.24 -16.13 -21.20
CA LEU A 273 -7.18 -15.45 -20.30
C LEU A 273 -8.05 -16.50 -19.58
N TRP A 274 -8.09 -16.43 -18.25
CA TRP A 274 -8.77 -17.37 -17.36
C TRP A 274 -8.25 -18.81 -17.45
N GLY A 275 -7.02 -18.97 -17.95
CA GLY A 275 -6.27 -20.21 -17.88
C GLY A 275 -5.69 -20.47 -16.49
N ARG A 276 -4.90 -21.53 -16.40
CA ARG A 276 -4.21 -21.96 -15.17
C ARG A 276 -2.73 -22.14 -15.45
N SER A 277 -1.91 -21.68 -14.51
CA SER A 277 -0.46 -21.89 -14.53
C SER A 277 0.01 -22.13 -13.10
N LYS A 278 0.39 -23.36 -12.77
CA LYS A 278 0.77 -23.77 -11.41
C LYS A 278 2.24 -24.14 -11.36
N SER A 279 2.94 -23.67 -10.33
CA SER A 279 4.30 -24.10 -10.02
C SER A 279 4.34 -25.07 -8.84
N ALA A 280 5.33 -25.95 -8.83
CA ALA A 280 5.70 -26.75 -7.66
C ALA A 280 6.71 -26.03 -6.76
N ASP A 281 7.43 -25.04 -7.30
CA ASP A 281 8.51 -24.32 -6.64
C ASP A 281 8.03 -22.92 -6.25
N CYS A 282 7.51 -22.80 -5.03
CA CYS A 282 6.94 -21.55 -4.55
C CYS A 282 7.94 -20.62 -3.85
N PRO A 283 7.82 -19.30 -4.05
CA PRO A 283 8.54 -18.32 -3.26
C PRO A 283 8.35 -18.55 -1.76
N GLN A 284 9.36 -18.19 -0.97
CA GLN A 284 9.34 -18.35 0.49
C GLN A 284 8.06 -17.76 1.10
N GLY A 285 7.37 -18.58 1.91
CA GLY A 285 6.13 -18.19 2.59
C GLY A 285 4.86 -18.64 1.88
N LEU A 286 4.89 -18.89 0.57
CA LEU A 286 3.71 -19.34 -0.17
C LEU A 286 3.58 -20.86 -0.16
N ARG A 287 2.38 -21.38 0.14
CA ARG A 287 2.07 -22.82 0.08
C ARG A 287 1.66 -23.29 -1.32
N GLN A 288 1.15 -22.37 -2.12
CA GLN A 288 0.74 -22.55 -3.51
C GLN A 288 1.12 -21.29 -4.27
N CYS A 289 1.42 -21.43 -5.56
CA CYS A 289 1.89 -20.35 -6.41
C CYS A 289 1.66 -20.70 -7.89
N GLY A 290 1.70 -19.67 -8.73
CA GLY A 290 1.73 -19.84 -10.17
C GLY A 290 3.14 -20.04 -10.70
N ASP A 291 3.24 -20.49 -11.95
CA ASP A 291 4.53 -20.53 -12.65
C ASP A 291 4.80 -19.16 -13.29
N GLY A 292 5.45 -18.29 -12.51
CA GLY A 292 5.75 -16.92 -12.92
C GLY A 292 6.65 -16.86 -14.16
N ALA A 293 6.37 -15.92 -15.06
CA ALA A 293 7.24 -15.65 -16.20
C ALA A 293 8.66 -15.26 -15.72
N THR A 294 9.69 -15.65 -16.48
CA THR A 294 11.09 -15.45 -16.11
C THR A 294 11.92 -14.99 -17.30
N GLY A 295 12.89 -14.10 -17.09
CA GLY A 295 13.73 -13.62 -18.19
C GLY A 295 12.99 -12.66 -19.11
N ILE A 296 12.91 -12.98 -20.41
CA ILE A 296 12.23 -12.16 -21.44
C ILE A 296 10.80 -12.64 -21.74
N ASP A 297 10.34 -13.68 -21.03
CA ASP A 297 8.97 -14.22 -21.17
C ASP A 297 7.88 -13.20 -20.81
#